data_AF-A0A9P0E231-F1
#
_entry.id   AF-A0A9P0E231-F1
#
_cell.length_a   1.000
_cell.length_b   1.000
_cell.length_c   1.000
_cell.angle_alpha   90.00
_cell.angle_beta   90.00
_cell.angle_gamma   90.00
#
_symmetry.space_group_name_H-M   'P 1'
#
loop_
_entity.id
_entity.type
_entity.pdbx_description
1 polymer ?
#
loop_
_entity_poly.entity_id
_entity_poly.type
_entity_poly.pdbx_seq_one_letter_code
_entity_poly.pdbx_strand_id
1 'polypeptide(L)'
;MKYFFETLRKSSEELRTSLKQFVDNDKDMDIFEMIACYTTDIIGDVIYGIEAGSFKPEGAIIRRLGNELFGKFTLWDQVKLFLTICYPNIAKTFNISPIQEYIGNFSLNFLRTP
;
A
#
# COMPACT_ATOMS: atom_id res chain seq x y z
N MET A 1 8.71 16.72 6.66
CA MET A 1 7.77 17.15 5.59
C MET A 1 8.46 17.65 4.33
N LYS A 2 9.52 18.48 4.39
CA LYS A 2 10.21 18.98 3.17
C LYS A 2 10.71 17.87 2.22
N TYR A 3 11.17 16.75 2.77
CA TYR A 3 11.67 15.61 2.00
C TYR A 3 10.59 14.90 1.16
N PHE A 4 9.31 14.96 1.54
CA PHE A 4 8.23 14.29 0.81
C PHE A 4 7.71 15.11 -0.37
N PHE A 5 8.01 16.41 -0.42
CA PHE A 5 7.46 17.28 -1.45
C PHE A 5 7.90 16.86 -2.85
N GLU A 6 9.17 16.48 -3.02
CA GLU A 6 9.67 15.99 -4.31
C GLU A 6 9.06 14.65 -4.71
N THR A 7 8.94 13.71 -3.77
CA THR A 7 8.23 12.44 -4.02
C THR A 7 6.78 12.69 -4.42
N LEU A 8 6.06 13.52 -3.66
CA LEU A 8 4.69 13.89 -3.97
C LEU A 8 4.58 14.50 -5.36
N ARG A 9 5.46 15.46 -5.70
CA ARG A 9 5.50 16.10 -7.02
C ARG A 9 5.73 15.08 -8.13
N LYS A 10 6.70 14.18 -7.97
CA LYS A 10 7.03 13.14 -8.94
C LYS A 10 5.86 12.18 -9.16
N SER A 11 5.29 11.61 -8.10
CA SER A 11 4.13 10.72 -8.20
C SER A 11 2.90 11.44 -8.75
N SER A 12 2.78 12.76 -8.57
CA SER A 12 1.68 13.56 -9.12
C SER A 12 1.80 13.75 -10.63
N GLU A 13 3.02 13.83 -11.18
CA GLU A 13 3.23 13.83 -12.64
C GLU A 13 2.87 12.48 -13.27
N GLU A 14 3.18 11.37 -12.59
CA GLU A 14 2.78 10.02 -13.02
C GLU A 14 1.25 9.87 -13.00
N LEU A 15 0.61 10.32 -11.91
CA LEU A 15 -0.84 10.40 -11.81
C LEU A 15 -1.43 11.21 -12.97
N ARG A 16 -0.93 12.43 -13.21
CA ARG A 16 -1.39 13.30 -14.31
C ARG A 16 -1.26 12.64 -15.67
N THR A 17 -0.14 11.96 -15.91
CA THR A 17 0.14 11.26 -17.17
C THR A 17 -0.84 10.12 -17.38
N SER A 18 -1.08 9.31 -16.35
CA SER A 18 -2.04 8.21 -16.41
C SER A 18 -3.48 8.73 -16.56
N LEU A 19 -3.89 9.78 -15.83
CA LEU A 19 -5.20 10.43 -16.00
C LEU A 19 -5.40 10.88 -17.46
N LYS A 20 -4.39 11.51 -18.05
CA LYS A 20 -4.44 11.98 -19.42
C LYS A 20 -4.63 10.83 -20.42
N GLN A 21 -4.04 9.66 -20.19
CA GLN A 21 -4.26 8.50 -21.04
C GLN A 21 -5.72 8.03 -21.02
N PHE A 22 -6.41 8.06 -19.88
CA PHE A 22 -7.83 7.71 -19.84
C PHE A 22 -8.69 8.73 -20.59
N VAL A 23 -8.40 10.02 -20.44
CA VAL A 23 -9.09 11.10 -21.17
C VAL A 23 -8.87 10.98 -22.67
N ASP A 24 -7.62 10.82 -23.11
CA ASP A 24 -7.26 10.75 -24.53
C ASP A 24 -7.86 9.51 -25.22
N ASN A 25 -8.15 8.45 -24.46
CA ASN A 25 -8.75 7.22 -24.97
C ASN A 25 -10.28 7.14 -24.74
N ASP A 26 -10.90 8.18 -24.17
CA ASP A 26 -12.33 8.20 -23.80
C ASP A 26 -12.76 6.97 -22.99
N LYS A 27 -11.96 6.60 -21.99
CA LYS A 27 -12.18 5.43 -21.14
C LYS A 27 -12.57 5.83 -19.73
N ASP A 28 -13.53 5.09 -19.18
CA ASP A 28 -13.83 5.13 -17.74
C ASP A 28 -12.62 4.67 -16.92
N MET A 29 -12.48 5.25 -15.74
CA MET A 29 -11.40 4.98 -14.79
C MET A 29 -11.97 4.68 -13.42
N ASP A 30 -11.36 3.72 -12.73
CA ASP A 30 -11.57 3.55 -11.30
C ASP A 30 -10.73 4.56 -10.51
N ILE A 31 -11.40 5.56 -9.95
CA ILE A 31 -10.74 6.61 -9.15
C ILE A 31 -10.12 6.06 -7.86
N PHE A 32 -10.68 5.01 -7.26
CA PHE A 32 -10.12 4.41 -6.06
C PHE A 32 -8.83 3.66 -6.38
N GLU A 33 -8.78 2.95 -7.51
CA GLU A 33 -7.55 2.33 -7.99
C GLU A 33 -6.47 3.38 -8.25
N MET A 34 -6.84 4.49 -8.88
CA MET A 34 -5.91 5.57 -9.20
C MET A 34 -5.29 6.20 -7.95
N ILE A 35 -6.10 6.45 -6.92
CA ILE A 35 -5.65 6.98 -5.63
C ILE A 35 -4.83 5.92 -4.87
N ALA A 36 -5.22 4.64 -4.94
CA ALA A 36 -4.46 3.56 -4.34
C ALA A 36 -3.05 3.49 -4.95
N CYS A 37 -2.92 3.51 -6.28
CA CYS A 37 -1.64 3.55 -6.98
C CYS A 37 -0.78 4.76 -6.57
N TYR A 38 -1.38 5.95 -6.54
CA TYR A 38 -0.69 7.18 -6.13
C TYR A 38 -0.12 7.08 -4.70
N THR A 39 -0.96 6.65 -3.74
CA THR A 39 -0.55 6.54 -2.34
C THR A 39 0.46 5.43 -2.10
N THR A 40 0.36 4.31 -2.82
CA THR A 40 1.34 3.22 -2.74
C THR A 40 2.68 3.58 -3.36
N ASP A 41 2.71 4.40 -4.41
CA ASP A 41 3.96 4.89 -5.01
C ASP A 41 4.69 5.85 -4.08
N ILE A 42 3.96 6.75 -3.40
CA ILE A 42 4.55 7.62 -2.37
C ILE A 42 5.15 6.77 -1.25
N ILE A 43 4.43 5.77 -0.74
CA ILE A 43 4.93 4.88 0.31
C ILE A 43 6.14 4.07 -0.18
N GLY A 44 6.11 3.58 -1.42
CA GLY A 44 7.21 2.87 -2.06
C GLY A 44 8.50 3.69 -2.06
N ASP A 45 8.42 4.93 -2.51
CA ASP A 45 9.59 5.81 -2.59
C ASP A 45 10.06 6.25 -1.18
N VAL A 46 9.11 6.59 -0.30
CA VAL A 46 9.43 7.15 1.03
C VAL A 46 9.93 6.11 2.02
N ILE A 47 9.23 4.98 2.14
CA ILE A 47 9.51 3.98 3.18
C ILE A 47 10.51 2.96 2.67
N TYR A 48 10.36 2.57 1.41
CA TYR A 48 11.11 1.47 0.83
C TYR A 48 12.22 1.93 -0.11
N GLY A 49 12.30 3.22 -0.46
CA GLY A 49 13.31 3.77 -1.35
C GLY A 49 13.20 3.25 -2.79
N ILE A 50 12.03 2.78 -3.21
CA ILE A 50 11.82 2.18 -4.53
C ILE A 50 10.82 2.97 -5.37
N GLU A 51 11.09 3.05 -6.67
CA GLU A 51 10.08 3.43 -7.65
C GLU A 51 9.13 2.26 -7.86
N ALA A 52 8.03 2.25 -7.11
CA ALA A 52 7.05 1.16 -7.12
C ALA A 52 6.36 1.01 -8.49
N GLY A 53 6.09 2.11 -9.20
CA GLY A 53 5.55 2.11 -10.55
C GLY A 53 4.13 1.54 -10.64
N SER A 54 3.27 1.88 -9.68
CA SER A 54 1.94 1.30 -9.49
C SER A 54 1.00 1.55 -10.67
N PHE A 55 1.24 2.59 -11.47
CA PHE A 55 0.44 2.91 -12.66
C PHE A 55 0.74 2.03 -13.89
N LYS A 56 1.75 1.14 -13.83
CA LYS A 56 2.09 0.23 -14.94
C LYS A 56 1.23 -1.04 -14.92
N PRO A 57 0.94 -1.66 -16.07
CA PRO A 57 0.10 -2.87 -16.15
C PRO A 57 0.65 -4.07 -15.37
N GLU A 58 1.98 -4.16 -15.24
CA GLU A 58 2.61 -5.19 -14.42
C GLU A 58 2.30 -5.05 -12.92
N GLY A 59 1.87 -3.88 -12.45
CA GLY A 59 1.46 -3.61 -11.06
C GLY A 59 2.62 -3.63 -10.07
N ALA A 60 2.71 -2.61 -9.22
CA ALA A 60 3.75 -2.53 -8.20
C ALA A 60 3.63 -3.64 -7.14
N ILE A 61 4.77 -4.15 -6.67
CA ILE A 61 4.84 -5.12 -5.57
C ILE A 61 4.11 -4.59 -4.33
N ILE A 62 4.32 -3.32 -3.99
CA ILE A 62 3.67 -2.66 -2.84
C ILE A 62 2.16 -2.53 -3.05
N ARG A 63 1.70 -2.23 -4.27
CA ARG A 63 0.26 -2.17 -4.61
C ARG A 63 -0.41 -3.52 -4.44
N ARG A 64 0.24 -4.60 -4.90
CA ARG A 64 -0.24 -5.99 -4.73
C ARG A 64 -0.34 -6.36 -3.25
N LEU A 65 0.69 -6.07 -2.47
CA LEU A 65 0.69 -6.31 -1.02
C LEU A 65 -0.41 -5.54 -0.31
N GLY A 66 -0.65 -4.28 -0.68
CA GLY A 66 -1.77 -3.50 -0.18
C GLY A 66 -3.12 -4.16 -0.49
N ASN A 67 -3.31 -4.63 -1.73
CA ASN A 67 -4.53 -5.37 -2.09
C ASN A 67 -4.71 -6.67 -1.30
N GLU A 68 -3.64 -7.40 -1.01
CA GLU A 68 -3.74 -8.62 -0.19
C GLU A 68 -4.02 -8.30 1.28
N LEU A 69 -3.39 -7.24 1.80
CA LEU A 69 -3.61 -6.77 3.16
C LEU A 69 -5.06 -6.39 3.42
N PHE A 70 -5.70 -5.71 2.46
CA PHE A 70 -7.08 -5.25 2.61
C PHE A 70 -8.13 -6.22 2.04
N GLY A 71 -7.76 -7.06 1.07
CA GLY A 71 -8.69 -7.91 0.32
C GLY A 71 -8.72 -9.38 0.74
N LYS A 72 -7.68 -9.89 1.40
CA LYS A 72 -7.57 -11.33 1.75
C LYS A 72 -7.49 -11.54 3.25
N PHE A 73 -8.61 -11.39 3.97
CA PHE A 73 -8.67 -11.72 5.39
C PHE A 73 -9.16 -13.15 5.63
N THR A 74 -8.41 -13.94 6.39
CA THR A 74 -8.94 -15.18 6.95
C THR A 74 -9.85 -14.87 8.15
N LEU A 75 -10.73 -15.82 8.52
CA LEU A 75 -11.54 -15.69 9.74
C LEU A 75 -10.68 -15.45 10.98
N TRP A 76 -9.48 -16.04 11.02
CA TRP A 76 -8.53 -15.85 12.11
C TRP A 76 -7.96 -14.43 12.15
N ASP A 77 -7.63 -13.86 11.00
CA ASP A 77 -7.16 -12.46 10.92
C ASP A 77 -8.25 -11.48 11.35
N GLN A 78 -9.52 -11.76 11.01
CA GLN A 78 -10.66 -10.95 11.47
C GLN A 78 -10.83 -11.01 12.98
N VAL A 79 -10.69 -12.20 13.59
CA VAL A 79 -10.74 -12.35 15.05
C VAL A 79 -9.59 -11.61 15.72
N LYS A 80 -8.36 -11.72 15.19
CA LYS A 80 -7.20 -10.97 15.71
C LYS A 80 -7.41 -9.47 15.60
N LEU A 81 -7.91 -8.98 14.48
CA LEU A 81 -8.20 -7.57 14.26
C LEU A 81 -9.27 -7.08 15.24
N PHE A 82 -10.35 -7.84 15.41
CA PHE A 82 -11.41 -7.54 16.36
C PHE A 82 -10.91 -7.49 17.80
N LEU A 83 -10.11 -8.48 18.23
CA LEU A 83 -9.49 -8.49 19.55
C LEU A 83 -8.54 -7.32 19.76
N THR A 84 -7.78 -6.94 18.73
CA THR A 84 -6.85 -5.79 18.80
C THR A 84 -7.61 -4.47 18.95
N ILE A 85 -8.76 -4.32 18.29
CA ILE A 85 -9.60 -3.12 18.37
C ILE A 85 -10.36 -3.06 19.70
N CYS A 86 -11.00 -4.16 20.12
CA CYS A 86 -11.88 -4.17 21.30
C CYS A 86 -11.11 -4.32 22.62
N TYR A 87 -10.01 -5.05 22.61
CA TYR A 87 -9.22 -5.38 23.81
C TYR A 87 -7.72 -5.17 23.58
N PRO A 88 -7.27 -3.91 23.34
CA PRO A 88 -5.90 -3.62 22.95
C PRO A 88 -4.87 -4.03 24.00
N ASN A 89 -5.21 -3.98 25.29
CA ASN A 89 -4.31 -4.39 26.37
C ASN A 89 -4.05 -5.91 26.35
N ILE A 90 -5.09 -6.71 26.12
CA ILE A 90 -4.98 -8.17 26.03
C ILE A 90 -4.20 -8.54 24.76
N ALA A 91 -4.53 -7.92 23.63
CA ALA A 91 -3.82 -8.16 22.37
C ALA A 91 -2.31 -7.85 22.50
N LYS A 92 -1.94 -6.77 23.20
CA LYS A 92 -0.53 -6.44 23.49
C LYS A 92 0.15 -7.48 24.37
N THR A 93 -0.50 -7.94 25.44
CA THR A 93 0.07 -8.95 26.35
C THR A 93 0.31 -10.29 25.66
N PHE A 94 -0.59 -10.68 24.75
CA PHE A 94 -0.46 -11.92 23.96
C PHE A 94 0.30 -11.75 22.64
N ASN A 95 0.88 -10.56 22.39
CA ASN A 95 1.62 -10.23 21.17
C ASN A 95 0.85 -10.56 19.87
N ILE A 96 -0.46 -10.28 19.87
CA ILE A 96 -1.33 -10.53 18.72
C ILE A 96 -1.14 -9.40 17.72
N SER A 97 -0.58 -9.74 16.55
CA SER A 97 -0.49 -8.81 15.42
C SER A 97 -1.83 -8.72 14.68
N PRO A 98 -2.35 -7.52 14.40
CA PRO A 98 -3.52 -7.33 13.54
C PRO A 98 -3.19 -7.50 12.05
N ILE A 99 -1.90 -7.50 11.70
CA ILE A 99 -1.41 -7.67 10.33
C ILE A 99 -1.15 -9.15 10.07
N GLN A 100 -1.52 -9.61 8.87
CA GLN A 100 -1.22 -10.96 8.37
C GLN A 100 0.28 -11.23 8.42
N GLU A 101 0.66 -12.39 8.96
CA GLU A 101 2.06 -12.72 9.26
C GLU A 101 2.96 -12.69 8.02
N TYR A 102 2.47 -13.19 6.88
CA TYR A 102 3.18 -13.16 5.60
C TYR A 102 3.54 -11.74 5.16
N ILE A 103 2.57 -10.81 5.20
CA ILE A 103 2.77 -9.41 4.79
C ILE A 103 3.70 -8.71 5.76
N GLY A 104 3.52 -8.91 7.07
CA GLY A 104 4.41 -8.34 8.09
C GLY A 104 5.86 -8.78 7.91
N ASN A 105 6.10 -10.07 7.68
CA ASN A 105 7.43 -10.60 7.43
C ASN A 105 8.02 -10.09 6.12
N PHE A 106 7.23 -9.97 5.06
CA PHE A 106 7.69 -9.37 3.80
C PHE A 106 8.16 -7.93 4.01
N SER A 107 7.33 -7.08 4.64
CA SER A 107 7.67 -5.68 4.88
C SER A 107 8.93 -5.54 5.75
N LEU A 108 9.10 -6.37 6.77
CA LEU A 108 10.30 -6.36 7.63
C LEU A 108 11.55 -6.83 6.90
N ASN A 109 11.44 -7.85 6.06
CA ASN A 109 12.57 -8.36 5.27
C ASN A 109 12.99 -7.36 4.20
N PHE A 110 12.03 -6.70 3.55
CA PHE A 110 12.30 -5.67 2.55
C PHE A 110 13.05 -4.47 3.15
N LEU A 111 12.75 -4.10 4.40
CA LEU A 111 13.44 -3.02 5.11
C LEU A 111 14.82 -3.44 5.67
N ARG A 112 15.11 -4.74 5.72
CA ARG A 112 16.36 -5.29 6.26
C ARG A 112 17.41 -5.59 5.19
N THR A 113 17.06 -5.52 3.91
CA THR A 113 18.05 -5.63 2.82
C THR A 113 19.01 -4.43 2.85
N PRO A 114 20.34 -4.66 2.77
CA PRO A 114 21.37 -3.63 2.94
C PRO A 114 21.43 -2.62 1.79
#